data_AF-A0A2I0NJW0-F1
#
_entry.id   AF-A0A2I0NJW0-F1
#
_cell.length_a   1.000
_cell.length_b   1.000
_cell.length_c   1.000
_cell.angle_alpha   90.00
_cell.angle_beta   90.00
_cell.angle_gamma   90.00
#
_symmetry.space_group_name_H-M   'P 1'
#
loop_
_entity.id
_entity.type
_entity.pdbx_description
1 polymer ?
#
loop_
_entity_poly.entity_id
_entity_poly.type
_entity_poly.pdbx_seq_one_letter_code
_entity_poly.pdbx_strand_id
1 'polypeptide(L)'
;MPNWSIHLIVPLLALLIASRKENHKYILLLLPFAVLPDLDTLLAQHRALLHNIFLPLIVLIPVLFIKEKKTLFMIASAYLASHVLLDMFQGGVVLFYPFYNEMAFVDASLQLSKGNELLWTFDYGFTDYAAGWETAYGYITDSAGTGAMFFVFLAYICISYRNWQERRH
;
A
#
# COMPACT_ATOMS: atom_id res chain seq x y z
N MET A 1 -1.65 -0.68 -15.91
CA MET A 1 -3.10 -0.86 -15.67
C MET A 1 -3.36 -0.90 -14.17
N PRO A 2 -4.47 -0.34 -13.66
CA PRO A 2 -4.78 -0.37 -12.23
C PRO A 2 -4.84 -1.81 -11.69
N ASN A 3 -4.09 -2.12 -10.64
CA ASN A 3 -4.06 -3.46 -10.06
C ASN A 3 -4.99 -3.55 -8.85
N TRP A 4 -6.29 -3.35 -9.12
CA TRP A 4 -7.34 -3.33 -8.09
C TRP A 4 -7.31 -4.55 -7.19
N SER A 5 -6.95 -5.71 -7.73
CA SER A 5 -6.86 -6.97 -7.00
C SER A 5 -5.84 -6.90 -5.86
N ILE A 6 -4.62 -6.40 -6.13
CA ILE A 6 -3.58 -6.29 -5.10
C ILE A 6 -3.97 -5.24 -4.06
N HIS A 7 -4.47 -4.08 -4.49
CA HIS A 7 -4.87 -3.01 -3.57
C HIS A 7 -6.10 -3.37 -2.73
N LEU A 8 -6.94 -4.31 -3.15
CA LEU A 8 -8.06 -4.80 -2.34
C LEU A 8 -7.65 -5.94 -1.42
N ILE A 9 -7.03 -6.99 -1.96
CA ILE A 9 -6.81 -8.25 -1.25
C ILE A 9 -5.74 -8.08 -0.17
N VAL A 10 -4.63 -7.43 -0.49
CA VAL A 10 -3.48 -7.32 0.42
C VAL A 10 -3.86 -6.56 1.70
N PRO A 11 -4.39 -5.33 1.65
CA PRO A 11 -4.74 -4.63 2.88
C PRO A 11 -5.95 -5.21 3.59
N LEU A 12 -6.91 -5.82 2.87
CA LEU A 12 -8.00 -6.55 3.51
C LEU A 12 -7.47 -7.69 4.37
N LEU A 13 -6.60 -8.54 3.81
CA LEU A 13 -5.99 -9.64 4.54
C LEU A 13 -5.13 -9.12 5.70
N ALA A 14 -4.26 -8.15 5.45
CA ALA A 14 -3.41 -7.55 6.47
C ALA A 14 -4.24 -6.99 7.64
N LEU A 15 -5.35 -6.30 7.37
CA LEU A 15 -6.22 -5.75 8.40
C LEU A 15 -7.01 -6.83 9.14
N LEU A 16 -7.54 -7.85 8.45
CA LEU A 16 -8.24 -8.98 9.09
C LEU A 16 -7.31 -9.79 9.99
N ILE A 17 -6.04 -9.94 9.57
CA ILE A 17 -4.98 -10.59 10.33
C ILE A 17 -4.67 -9.71 11.56
N ALA A 18 -4.26 -8.45 11.36
CA ALA A 18 -3.75 -7.60 12.43
C ALA A 18 -4.82 -7.12 13.44
N SER A 19 -6.08 -7.01 13.03
CA SER A 19 -7.14 -6.43 13.86
C SER A 19 -7.78 -7.45 14.81
N ARG A 20 -8.62 -6.95 15.71
CA ARG A 20 -9.49 -7.80 16.53
C ARG A 20 -10.78 -8.14 15.78
N LYS A 21 -11.40 -9.25 16.13
CA LYS A 21 -12.64 -9.74 15.49
C LYS A 21 -13.77 -8.71 15.54
N GLU A 22 -13.89 -7.91 16.61
CA GLU A 22 -14.91 -6.85 16.69
C GLU A 22 -14.80 -5.80 15.58
N ASN A 23 -13.62 -5.64 14.97
CA ASN A 23 -13.36 -4.65 13.94
C ASN A 23 -13.65 -5.15 12.53
N HIS A 24 -13.87 -6.45 12.31
CA HIS A 24 -14.04 -7.04 10.98
C HIS A 24 -15.19 -6.41 10.18
N LYS A 25 -16.29 -6.05 10.86
CA LYS A 25 -17.41 -5.35 10.21
C LYS A 25 -16.99 -4.00 9.62
N TYR A 26 -16.11 -3.26 10.31
CA TYR A 26 -15.63 -1.96 9.85
C TYR A 26 -14.61 -2.12 8.73
N ILE A 27 -13.78 -3.17 8.79
CA ILE A 27 -12.83 -3.52 7.73
C ILE A 27 -13.59 -3.77 6.42
N LEU A 28 -14.63 -4.62 6.45
CA LEU A 28 -15.44 -4.90 5.26
C LEU A 28 -16.23 -3.67 4.79
N LEU A 29 -16.79 -2.88 5.71
CA LEU A 29 -17.54 -1.67 5.37
C LEU A 29 -16.67 -0.62 4.67
N LEU A 30 -15.41 -0.48 5.10
CA LEU A 30 -14.48 0.53 4.59
C LEU A 30 -13.62 0.04 3.42
N LEU A 31 -13.85 -1.18 2.94
CA LEU A 31 -13.15 -1.73 1.78
C LEU A 31 -13.15 -0.80 0.53
N PRO A 32 -14.21 -0.02 0.23
CA PRO A 32 -14.17 0.92 -0.90
C PRO A 32 -13.06 1.98 -0.81
N PHE A 33 -12.54 2.30 0.37
CA PHE A 33 -11.40 3.21 0.52
C PHE A 33 -10.12 2.65 -0.12
N ALA A 34 -10.02 1.32 -0.26
CA ALA A 34 -8.87 0.66 -0.87
C ALA A 34 -8.71 0.94 -2.36
N VAL A 35 -9.78 1.34 -3.05
CA VAL A 35 -9.78 1.67 -4.49
C VAL A 35 -10.12 3.14 -4.75
N LEU A 36 -10.30 3.92 -3.69
CA LEU A 36 -10.61 5.34 -3.80
C LEU A 36 -9.51 6.12 -4.56
N PRO A 37 -8.20 5.85 -4.37
CA PRO A 37 -7.17 6.56 -5.12
C PRO A 37 -7.24 6.31 -6.63
N ASP A 38 -7.58 5.10 -7.06
CA ASP A 38 -7.74 4.74 -8.47
C ASP A 38 -8.80 5.58 -9.20
N LEU A 39 -9.69 6.29 -8.50
CA LEU A 39 -10.66 7.18 -9.13
C LEU A 39 -9.99 8.33 -9.89
N ASP A 40 -8.71 8.62 -9.64
CA ASP A 40 -7.96 9.61 -10.43
C ASP A 40 -7.67 9.16 -11.87
N THR A 41 -7.84 7.87 -12.18
CA THR A 41 -7.86 7.35 -13.55
C THR A 41 -8.94 8.04 -14.41
N LEU A 42 -10.04 8.49 -13.79
CA LEU A 42 -11.13 9.19 -14.48
C LEU A 42 -10.78 10.64 -14.84
N LEU A 43 -9.74 11.21 -14.21
CA LEU A 43 -9.34 12.61 -14.32
C LEU A 43 -8.09 12.83 -15.17
N ALA A 44 -7.65 11.81 -15.92
CA ALA A 44 -6.46 11.82 -16.80
C ALA A 44 -5.10 12.08 -16.11
N GLN A 45 -5.07 12.34 -14.80
CA GLN A 45 -3.85 12.50 -13.98
C GLN A 45 -3.62 11.29 -13.08
N HIS A 46 -3.49 10.12 -13.71
CA HIS A 46 -3.30 8.87 -13.00
C HIS A 46 -2.02 8.91 -12.15
N ARG A 47 -2.15 8.59 -10.85
CA ARG A 47 -1.06 8.54 -9.84
C ARG A 47 -0.49 9.87 -9.35
N ALA A 48 -1.22 10.97 -9.56
CA ALA A 48 -0.84 12.29 -9.02
C ALA A 48 -1.85 12.80 -7.98
N LEU A 49 -3.13 12.88 -8.34
CA LEU A 49 -4.12 13.61 -7.55
C LEU A 49 -4.51 12.88 -6.26
N LEU A 50 -4.74 11.57 -6.33
CA LEU A 50 -5.21 10.80 -5.17
C LEU A 50 -4.15 9.83 -4.61
N HIS A 51 -3.02 9.67 -5.31
CA HIS A 51 -1.93 8.78 -4.92
C HIS A 51 -0.81 9.54 -4.18
N ASN A 52 -1.17 10.33 -3.18
CA ASN A 52 -0.21 11.09 -2.37
C ASN A 52 -0.39 10.77 -0.87
N ILE A 53 0.64 11.07 -0.09
CA ILE A 53 0.64 10.80 1.36
C ILE A 53 -0.36 11.67 2.12
N PHE A 54 -0.78 12.80 1.55
CA PHE A 54 -1.71 13.71 2.24
C PHE A 54 -3.10 13.10 2.35
N LEU A 55 -3.54 12.28 1.39
CA LEU A 55 -4.84 11.62 1.44
C LEU A 55 -5.01 10.71 2.67
N PRO A 56 -4.14 9.72 2.95
CA PRO A 56 -4.24 8.93 4.18
C PRO A 56 -4.01 9.76 5.44
N LEU A 57 -3.20 10.82 5.41
CA LEU A 57 -2.96 11.69 6.55
C LEU A 57 -4.19 12.53 6.92
N ILE A 58 -4.90 13.08 5.93
CA ILE A 58 -6.15 13.84 6.16
C ILE A 58 -7.20 12.96 6.84
N VAL A 59 -7.26 11.67 6.47
CA VAL A 59 -8.16 10.71 7.12
C VAL A 59 -7.66 10.30 8.52
N LEU A 60 -6.34 10.32 8.75
CA LEU A 60 -5.74 9.96 10.03
C LEU A 60 -5.83 11.08 11.09
N ILE A 61 -5.65 12.34 10.71
CA ILE A 61 -5.63 13.50 11.62
C ILE A 61 -6.85 13.57 12.55
N PRO A 62 -8.10 13.32 12.09
CA PRO A 62 -9.29 13.29 12.95
C PRO A 62 -9.18 12.34 14.15
N VAL A 63 -8.34 11.30 14.12
CA VAL A 63 -8.11 10.40 15.27
C VAL A 63 -7.65 11.15 16.52
N LEU A 64 -6.92 12.27 16.35
CA LEU A 64 -6.41 13.07 17.47
C LEU A 64 -7.54 13.78 18.23
N PHE A 65 -8.65 14.06 17.56
CA PHE A 65 -9.76 14.86 18.10
C PHE A 65 -11.03 14.02 18.34
N ILE A 66 -11.32 13.05 17.47
CA ILE A 66 -12.56 12.25 17.46
C ILE A 66 -12.26 10.82 17.93
N LYS A 67 -12.02 10.67 19.24
CA LYS A 67 -11.63 9.38 19.83
C LYS A 67 -12.69 8.28 19.66
N GLU A 68 -13.97 8.64 19.63
CA GLU A 68 -15.10 7.70 19.50
C GLU A 68 -15.10 6.92 18.19
N LYS A 69 -14.56 7.51 17.12
CA LYS A 69 -14.51 6.90 15.77
C LYS A 69 -13.09 6.54 15.36
N LYS A 70 -12.14 6.54 16.32
CA LYS A 70 -10.72 6.27 16.09
C LYS A 70 -10.49 5.03 15.23
N THR A 71 -11.17 3.93 15.52
CA THR A 71 -11.03 2.66 14.77
C THR A 71 -11.40 2.81 13.29
N LEU A 72 -12.47 3.54 12.97
CA LEU A 72 -12.90 3.74 11.58
C LEU A 72 -11.86 4.56 10.81
N PHE A 73 -11.40 5.67 11.39
CA PHE A 73 -10.38 6.52 10.77
C PHE A 73 -9.04 5.79 10.58
N MET A 74 -8.62 4.98 11.56
CA MET A 74 -7.41 4.16 11.43
C MET A 74 -7.55 3.12 10.30
N ILE A 75 -8.68 2.43 10.20
CA ILE A 75 -8.92 1.44 9.13
C ILE A 75 -8.94 2.12 7.76
N ALA A 76 -9.67 3.24 7.61
CA ALA A 76 -9.76 3.96 6.35
C ALA A 76 -8.38 4.53 5.93
N SER A 77 -7.64 5.11 6.87
CA SER A 77 -6.27 5.58 6.63
C SER A 77 -5.33 4.44 6.27
N ALA A 78 -5.46 3.27 6.90
CA ALA A 78 -4.65 2.10 6.56
C ALA A 78 -4.91 1.61 5.13
N TYR A 79 -6.17 1.57 4.68
CA TYR A 79 -6.50 1.26 3.29
C TYR A 79 -5.85 2.25 2.31
N LEU A 80 -6.03 3.55 2.53
CA LEU A 80 -5.46 4.59 1.68
C LEU A 80 -3.93 4.55 1.67
N ALA A 81 -3.30 4.39 2.83
CA ALA A 81 -1.84 4.32 2.96
C ALA A 81 -1.27 3.07 2.28
N SER A 82 -1.94 1.92 2.42
CA SER A 82 -1.53 0.69 1.75
C SER A 82 -1.60 0.82 0.23
N HIS A 83 -2.61 1.53 -0.28
CA HIS A 83 -2.75 1.77 -1.71
C HIS A 83 -1.54 2.56 -2.25
N VAL A 84 -1.27 3.73 -1.65
CA VAL A 84 -0.13 4.59 -2.02
C VAL A 84 1.19 3.82 -1.90
N LEU A 85 1.37 3.05 -0.83
CA LEU A 85 2.59 2.27 -0.63
C LEU A 85 2.74 1.17 -1.68
N LEU A 86 1.68 0.41 -1.98
CA LEU A 86 1.76 -0.66 -2.98
C LEU A 86 2.04 -0.12 -4.38
N ASP A 87 1.51 1.06 -4.73
CA ASP A 87 1.85 1.70 -6.01
C ASP A 87 3.30 2.21 -6.07
N MET A 88 3.94 2.54 -4.94
CA MET A 88 5.39 2.80 -4.93
C MET A 88 6.17 1.60 -5.47
N PHE A 89 5.68 0.38 -5.23
CA PHE A 89 6.24 -0.87 -5.75
C PHE A 89 5.78 -1.22 -7.17
N GLN A 90 4.87 -0.44 -7.77
CA GLN A 90 4.29 -0.71 -9.08
C GLN A 90 4.51 0.43 -10.07
N GLY A 91 5.70 1.03 -10.04
CA GLY A 91 6.12 2.11 -10.95
C GLY A 91 6.10 3.51 -10.34
N GLY A 92 5.76 3.63 -9.06
CA GLY A 92 5.90 4.86 -8.29
C GLY A 92 4.63 5.71 -8.19
N VAL A 93 4.65 6.65 -7.26
CA VAL A 93 3.56 7.60 -6.99
C VAL A 93 4.12 9.00 -6.76
N VAL A 94 3.36 10.04 -7.15
CA VAL A 94 3.75 11.43 -6.85
C VAL A 94 3.44 11.75 -5.38
N LEU A 95 4.30 11.24 -4.49
CA LEU A 95 4.02 11.10 -3.06
C LEU A 95 3.67 12.41 -2.36
N PHE A 96 4.30 13.53 -2.77
CA PHE A 96 4.10 14.85 -2.16
C PHE A 96 3.43 15.86 -3.10
N TYR A 97 2.67 15.40 -4.10
CA TYR A 97 1.83 16.30 -4.89
C TYR A 97 0.88 17.10 -3.98
N PRO A 98 0.65 18.41 -4.21
CA PRO A 98 1.12 19.24 -5.32
C PRO A 98 2.46 19.97 -5.07
N PHE A 99 3.15 19.69 -3.97
CA PHE A 99 4.38 20.41 -3.58
C PHE A 99 5.64 19.85 -4.24
N TYR A 100 5.62 18.56 -4.63
CA TYR A 100 6.71 17.88 -5.30
C TYR A 100 6.14 16.95 -6.37
N ASN A 101 6.67 17.03 -7.58
CA ASN A 101 6.11 16.36 -8.76
C ASN A 101 6.91 15.15 -9.23
N GLU A 102 7.94 14.74 -8.50
CA GLU A 102 8.68 13.50 -8.81
C GLU A 102 8.00 12.29 -8.17
N MET A 103 8.11 11.14 -8.85
CA MET A 103 7.54 9.88 -8.40
C MET A 103 8.49 9.19 -7.43
N ALA A 104 8.00 8.94 -6.21
CA ALA A 104 8.66 8.06 -5.27
C ALA A 104 8.43 6.60 -5.69
N PHE A 105 9.49 5.82 -5.82
CA PHE A 105 9.40 4.41 -6.22
C PHE A 105 10.25 3.50 -5.34
N VAL A 106 9.88 2.21 -5.35
CA VAL A 106 10.67 1.10 -4.83
C VAL A 106 10.63 -0.03 -5.85
N ASP A 107 11.77 -0.48 -6.34
CA ASP A 107 11.91 -1.71 -7.11
C ASP A 107 12.57 -2.77 -6.24
N ALA A 108 11.81 -3.79 -5.87
CA ALA A 108 12.29 -4.93 -5.09
C ALA A 108 11.92 -6.23 -5.81
N SER A 109 12.64 -6.58 -6.87
CA SER A 109 12.31 -7.74 -7.72
C SER A 109 13.33 -8.87 -7.61
N LEU A 110 12.83 -10.10 -7.77
CA LEU A 110 13.65 -11.31 -7.88
C LEU A 110 13.31 -12.02 -9.18
N GLN A 111 14.30 -12.14 -10.04
CA GLN A 111 14.16 -12.64 -11.41
C GLN A 111 15.09 -13.83 -11.64
N LEU A 112 14.66 -14.79 -12.46
CA LEU A 112 15.53 -15.84 -12.98
C LEU A 112 15.86 -15.50 -14.43
N SER A 113 17.13 -15.26 -14.73
CA SER A 113 17.58 -14.95 -16.08
C SER A 113 17.46 -16.18 -16.99
N LYS A 114 17.47 -15.97 -18.32
CA LYS A 114 17.54 -17.06 -19.30
C LYS A 114 18.79 -17.94 -19.14
N GLY A 115 19.83 -17.44 -18.47
CA GLY A 115 21.04 -18.17 -18.12
C GLY A 115 20.94 -18.95 -16.80
N ASN A 116 19.77 -19.02 -16.18
CA ASN A 116 19.53 -19.57 -14.84
C ASN A 116 20.26 -18.81 -13.72
N GLU A 117 20.53 -17.52 -13.93
CA GLU A 117 21.11 -16.67 -12.89
C GLU A 117 19.99 -16.02 -12.09
N LEU A 118 20.14 -16.02 -10.76
CA LEU A 118 19.23 -15.32 -9.88
C LEU A 118 19.61 -13.85 -9.81
N LEU A 119 18.75 -12.98 -10.33
CA LEU A 119 18.93 -11.54 -10.32
C LEU A 119 18.04 -10.93 -9.24
N TRP A 120 18.65 -10.26 -8.27
CA TRP A 120 17.95 -9.51 -7.25
C TRP A 120 18.14 -8.01 -7.50
N THR A 121 17.04 -7.28 -7.54
CA THR A 121 17.02 -5.82 -7.68
C THR A 121 16.43 -5.24 -6.41
N PHE A 122 17.13 -4.26 -5.84
CA PHE A 122 16.62 -3.41 -4.78
C PHE A 122 17.05 -1.97 -5.06
N ASP A 123 16.14 -1.19 -5.62
CA ASP A 123 16.33 0.21 -5.94
C ASP A 123 15.18 1.04 -5.36
N TYR A 124 15.47 2.28 -4.99
CA TYR A 124 14.47 3.19 -4.44
C TYR A 124 14.94 4.64 -4.63
N GLY A 125 13.99 5.55 -4.81
CA GLY A 125 14.32 6.94 -4.98
C GLY A 125 13.18 7.76 -5.54
N PHE A 126 13.56 8.85 -6.19
CA PHE A 126 12.65 9.72 -6.92
C PHE A 126 13.06 9.75 -8.39
N THR A 127 12.07 9.76 -9.27
CA THR A 127 12.27 9.85 -10.72
C THR A 127 11.25 10.77 -11.35
N ASP A 128 11.57 11.34 -12.50
CA ASP A 128 10.64 12.16 -13.26
C ASP A 128 9.37 11.37 -13.58
N TYR A 129 8.21 12.04 -13.55
CA TYR A 129 6.94 11.43 -13.91
C TYR A 129 6.99 10.91 -15.35
N ALA A 130 7.05 9.59 -15.51
CA ALA A 130 7.04 8.91 -16.79
C ALA A 130 5.92 7.89 -16.82
N ALA A 131 5.05 7.95 -17.82
CA ALA A 131 3.89 7.07 -17.98
C ALA A 131 4.24 5.62 -18.42
N GLY A 132 5.54 5.31 -18.60
CA GLY A 132 6.02 4.14 -19.35
C GLY A 132 6.57 2.97 -18.53
N TRP A 133 6.23 2.85 -17.24
CA TRP A 133 6.77 1.77 -16.39
C TRP A 133 5.93 0.49 -16.46
N GLU A 134 5.84 -0.12 -17.64
CA GLU A 134 5.32 -1.48 -17.81
C GLU A 134 6.12 -2.21 -18.89
N THR A 135 7.21 -2.88 -18.51
CA THR A 135 7.70 -4.03 -19.26
C THR A 135 8.16 -5.12 -18.30
N ALA A 136 7.38 -6.20 -18.24
CA ALA A 136 7.63 -7.38 -17.43
C ALA A 136 8.28 -8.49 -18.27
N TYR A 137 9.19 -9.27 -17.67
CA TYR A 137 9.43 -10.67 -18.05
C TYR A 137 9.78 -11.53 -16.83
N GLY A 138 9.08 -12.67 -16.68
CA GLY A 138 9.53 -13.85 -15.93
C GLY A 138 10.03 -13.64 -14.50
N TYR A 139 9.23 -13.02 -13.63
CA TYR A 139 9.59 -12.82 -12.22
C TYR A 139 9.28 -14.06 -11.36
N ILE A 140 10.16 -14.38 -10.42
CA ILE A 140 9.82 -15.24 -9.27
C ILE A 140 8.95 -14.44 -8.30
N THR A 141 9.32 -13.17 -8.06
CA THR A 141 8.47 -12.14 -7.47
C THR A 141 8.80 -10.79 -8.11
N ASP A 142 7.77 -10.08 -8.56
CA ASP A 142 7.91 -8.70 -9.03
C ASP A 142 7.91 -7.75 -7.83
N SER A 143 8.21 -6.46 -8.08
CA SER A 143 8.28 -5.46 -7.01
C SER A 143 6.94 -5.35 -6.26
N ALA A 144 5.81 -5.36 -6.97
CA ALA A 144 4.47 -5.32 -6.37
C ALA A 144 4.20 -6.53 -5.45
N GLY A 145 4.57 -7.74 -5.88
CA GLY A 145 4.49 -8.95 -5.07
C GLY A 145 5.37 -8.87 -3.81
N THR A 146 6.57 -8.30 -3.92
CA THR A 146 7.44 -8.06 -2.75
C THR A 146 6.81 -7.06 -1.79
N GLY A 147 6.25 -5.96 -2.29
CA GLY A 147 5.51 -4.99 -1.48
C GLY A 147 4.32 -5.62 -0.74
N ALA A 148 3.57 -6.50 -1.43
CA ALA A 148 2.46 -7.24 -0.83
C ALA A 148 2.92 -8.19 0.30
N MET A 149 4.01 -8.94 0.07
CA MET A 149 4.59 -9.82 1.08
C MET A 149 5.05 -9.04 2.31
N PHE A 150 5.72 -7.91 2.11
CA PHE A 150 6.14 -7.02 3.19
C PHE A 150 4.95 -6.55 4.03
N PHE A 151 3.84 -6.18 3.38
CA PHE A 151 2.62 -5.74 4.07
C PHE A 151 2.00 -6.84 4.95
N VAL A 152 1.91 -8.06 4.43
CA VAL A 152 1.38 -9.21 5.19
C VAL A 152 2.32 -9.59 6.32
N PHE A 153 3.64 -9.53 6.10
CA PHE A 153 4.64 -9.79 7.13
C PHE A 153 4.56 -8.77 8.28
N LEU A 154 4.38 -7.49 7.97
CA LEU A 154 4.14 -6.45 8.99
C LEU A 154 2.88 -6.75 9.81
N ALA A 155 1.78 -7.16 9.17
CA ALA A 155 0.56 -7.55 9.88
C ALA A 155 0.81 -8.72 10.85
N TYR A 156 1.61 -9.71 10.43
CA TYR A 156 2.02 -10.82 11.29
C TYR A 156 2.86 -10.37 12.50
N ILE A 157 3.81 -9.45 12.29
CA ILE A 157 4.60 -8.85 13.37
C ILE A 157 3.69 -8.15 14.39
N CYS A 158 2.71 -7.35 13.91
CA CYS A 158 1.77 -6.64 14.78
C CYS A 158 0.99 -7.61 15.69
N ILE A 159 0.55 -8.75 15.17
CA ILE A 159 -0.14 -9.77 15.98
C ILE A 159 0.82 -10.42 16.97
N SER A 160 2.01 -10.80 16.51
CA SER A 160 3.00 -11.47 17.34
C SER A 160 3.35 -10.61 18.55
N TYR A 161 3.52 -9.31 18.32
CA TYR A 161 3.74 -8.31 19.38
C TYR A 161 2.54 -8.17 20.32
N ARG A 162 1.32 -8.07 19.79
CA ARG A 162 0.09 -7.99 20.61
C ARG A 162 -0.07 -9.22 21.52
N ASN A 163 0.06 -10.42 20.96
CA ASN A 163 -0.08 -11.67 21.70
C ASN A 163 1.03 -11.84 22.76
N TRP A 164 2.20 -11.25 22.54
CA TRP A 164 3.26 -11.22 23.53
C TRP A 164 2.93 -10.28 24.70
N GLN A 165 2.37 -9.09 24.43
CA GLN A 165 1.90 -8.16 25.48
C GLN A 165 0.78 -8.77 26.33
N GLU A 166 -0.21 -9.43 25.70
CA GLU A 166 -1.32 -10.07 26.39
C GLU A 166 -0.89 -11.25 27.28
N ARG A 167 0.29 -11.86 27.04
CA ARG A 167 0.86 -12.91 27.91
C ARG A 167 1.64 -12.37 29.11
N ARG A 168 1.95 -11.08 29.13
CA ARG A 168 2.71 -10.42 30.21
C ARG A 168 1.81 -9.80 31.28
N HIS A 169 0.51 -9.70 31.02
CA HIS A 169 -0.52 -9.16 31.91
C HIS A 169 -1.53 -10.26 32.25
#